data_AF-A0A5B9MCD8-F1
#
_entry.id   AF-A0A5B9MCD8-F1
#
_cell.length_a   1.000
_cell.length_b   1.000
_cell.length_c   1.000
_cell.angle_alpha   90.00
_cell.angle_beta   90.00
_cell.angle_gamma   90.00
#
_symmetry.space_group_name_H-M   'P 1'
#
loop_
_entity.id
_entity.type
_entity.pdbx_description
1 polymer ?
#
loop_
_entity_poly.entity_id
_entity_poly.type
_entity_poly.pdbx_seq_one_letter_code
_entity_poly.pdbx_strand_id
1 'polypeptide(L)'
;MKHSIHHRSLSLGIFALTVLASWISNRHTLGDDLTDAFAKPTTVQIADQSVTLPPPTLAADLDSDAQQRRITPLLRGLSFKQFARDSVVAPVRIYLRYITNEAGDRVGHDVHMIFIIHESLQTFSDQNIAKRLSGEASDDATAQTSSDVSAETLQSLGIDDAGPEVRYRNVEFELLDKIQLTGLLRIAQQSSATQNRIDVSLVETFDNRWRFTDGRESDATGSSGEYSGFQGWLTATSLAGMDAVFVEARFVMHEPKRWFAGSNYVRSKLPLVLQEAARDLRRRFKAGP
;
A
#
# COMPACT_ATOMS: atom_id res chain seq x y z
N MET A 1 -5.80 22.21 34.85
CA MET A 1 -6.04 21.11 33.89
C MET A 1 -5.23 21.39 32.63
N LYS A 2 -4.12 20.69 32.43
CA LYS A 2 -3.32 20.76 31.20
C LYS A 2 -3.97 19.80 30.19
N HIS A 3 -4.58 20.32 29.13
CA HIS A 3 -5.00 19.49 28.01
C HIS A 3 -3.75 19.02 27.27
N SER A 4 -3.38 17.76 27.49
CA SER A 4 -2.38 17.05 26.67
C SER A 4 -3.01 16.81 25.29
N ILE A 5 -2.59 17.59 24.30
CA ILE A 5 -2.90 17.34 22.89
C ILE A 5 -1.95 16.22 22.45
N HIS A 6 -2.37 14.97 22.58
CA HIS A 6 -1.69 13.86 21.94
C HIS A 6 -1.81 14.02 20.42
N HIS A 7 -0.68 14.17 19.74
CA HIS A 7 -0.59 14.16 18.28
C HIS A 7 -1.01 12.78 17.74
N ARG A 8 -2.31 12.62 17.46
CA ARG A 8 -2.92 11.46 16.79
C ARG A 8 -2.92 11.71 15.27
N SER A 9 -1.78 11.50 14.60
CA SER A 9 -1.62 11.86 13.18
C SER A 9 -0.69 10.89 12.44
N LEU A 10 -0.95 9.58 12.56
CA LEU A 10 -0.19 8.54 11.86
C LEU A 10 -1.10 7.35 11.58
N SER A 11 -1.79 7.32 10.44
CA SER A 11 -2.79 6.25 10.25
C SER A 11 -3.04 5.74 8.83
N LEU A 12 -2.71 6.47 7.74
CA LEU A 12 -3.02 5.97 6.38
C LEU A 12 -1.82 5.45 5.57
N GLY A 13 -0.71 6.18 5.59
CA GLY A 13 0.45 5.91 4.74
C GLY A 13 1.24 4.76 5.31
N ILE A 14 1.24 4.70 6.64
CA ILE A 14 1.59 3.51 7.40
C ILE A 14 0.69 2.38 6.96
N PHE A 15 -0.65 2.45 6.88
CA PHE A 15 -1.41 1.24 6.51
C PHE A 15 -1.06 0.65 5.14
N ALA A 16 -0.99 1.44 4.06
CA ALA A 16 -0.57 0.90 2.76
C ALA A 16 0.86 0.34 2.82
N LEU A 17 1.86 1.10 3.29
CA LEU A 17 3.25 0.63 3.32
C LEU A 17 3.58 -0.33 4.47
N THR A 18 2.81 -0.37 5.53
CA THR A 18 3.06 -1.12 6.79
C THR A 18 2.24 -2.39 6.79
N VAL A 19 1.04 -2.42 6.22
CA VAL A 19 0.43 -3.70 5.79
C VAL A 19 1.21 -4.29 4.62
N LEU A 20 1.84 -3.50 3.75
CA LEU A 20 2.70 -4.08 2.70
C LEU A 20 4.07 -4.51 3.23
N ALA A 21 4.67 -3.80 4.19
CA ALA A 21 6.01 -4.12 4.69
C ALA A 21 6.01 -5.05 5.93
N SER A 22 4.90 -5.19 6.65
CA SER A 22 4.68 -6.24 7.67
C SER A 22 4.63 -7.67 7.10
N TRP A 23 4.69 -7.82 5.78
CA TRP A 23 4.14 -9.01 5.11
C TRP A 23 5.10 -9.81 4.26
N ILE A 24 6.38 -9.42 4.21
CA ILE A 24 7.37 -10.04 3.33
C ILE A 24 7.88 -11.40 3.89
N SER A 25 7.13 -11.99 4.82
CA SER A 25 7.45 -13.23 5.55
C SER A 25 6.95 -14.50 4.87
N ASN A 26 7.54 -14.89 3.74
CA ASN A 26 7.70 -16.30 3.36
C ASN A 26 8.65 -16.47 2.17
N ARG A 27 9.70 -17.27 2.37
CA ARG A 27 10.51 -17.80 1.26
C ARG A 27 9.87 -19.10 0.79
N HIS A 28 9.37 -19.13 -0.43
CA HIS A 28 9.56 -20.29 -1.28
C HIS A 28 10.45 -19.86 -2.43
N THR A 29 11.57 -20.56 -2.61
CA THR A 29 12.38 -20.45 -3.83
C THR A 29 11.53 -20.98 -4.97
N LEU A 30 10.93 -20.06 -5.72
CA LEU A 30 10.17 -20.38 -6.93
C LEU A 30 11.14 -20.35 -8.12
N GLY A 31 10.93 -21.27 -9.06
CA GLY A 31 11.73 -21.36 -10.28
C GLY A 31 11.55 -20.13 -11.19
N ASP A 32 12.42 -19.99 -12.18
CA ASP A 32 12.57 -18.83 -13.10
C ASP A 32 11.30 -18.43 -13.90
N ASP A 33 10.16 -19.10 -13.73
CA ASP A 33 8.97 -19.02 -14.58
C ASP A 33 7.92 -17.96 -14.15
N LEU A 34 8.22 -17.14 -13.12
CA LEU A 34 7.28 -16.13 -12.57
C LEU A 34 7.43 -14.72 -13.14
N THR A 35 8.43 -14.49 -14.01
CA THR A 35 8.69 -13.16 -14.60
C THR A 35 7.51 -12.66 -15.45
N ASP A 36 6.78 -13.55 -16.10
CA ASP A 36 5.60 -13.24 -16.92
C ASP A 36 4.37 -12.80 -16.09
N ALA A 37 4.30 -13.19 -14.81
CA ALA A 37 3.19 -12.79 -13.94
C ALA A 37 3.23 -11.29 -13.61
N PHE A 38 4.44 -10.71 -13.51
CA PHE A 38 4.63 -9.29 -13.20
C PHE A 38 4.29 -8.35 -14.36
N ALA A 39 4.32 -8.85 -15.59
CA ALA A 39 4.21 -8.05 -16.80
C ALA A 39 2.78 -7.65 -17.18
N LYS A 40 1.75 -8.20 -16.52
CA LYS A 40 0.36 -8.03 -16.93
C LYS A 40 -0.31 -6.83 -16.22
N PRO A 41 -0.95 -5.91 -16.97
CA PRO A 41 -1.83 -4.92 -16.37
C PRO A 41 -2.98 -5.58 -15.61
N THR A 42 -3.40 -4.96 -14.52
CA THR A 42 -4.53 -5.42 -13.70
C THR A 42 -5.69 -4.46 -13.84
N THR A 43 -6.80 -4.91 -14.41
CA THR A 43 -8.03 -4.13 -14.46
C THR A 43 -8.78 -4.28 -13.15
N VAL A 44 -9.14 -3.15 -12.54
CA VAL A 44 -9.83 -3.06 -11.25
C VAL A 44 -11.17 -2.38 -11.47
N GLN A 45 -12.21 -2.84 -10.78
CA GLN A 45 -13.47 -2.13 -10.67
C GLN A 45 -13.49 -1.28 -9.38
N ILE A 46 -13.73 0.01 -9.54
CA ILE A 46 -13.90 0.97 -8.44
C ILE A 46 -15.22 1.69 -8.67
N ALA A 47 -16.17 1.47 -7.76
CA ALA A 47 -17.58 1.80 -8.01
C ALA A 47 -18.00 1.21 -9.37
N ASP A 48 -18.47 2.04 -10.29
CA ASP A 48 -18.85 1.63 -11.65
C ASP A 48 -17.79 1.96 -12.70
N GLN A 49 -16.53 2.15 -12.30
CA GLN A 49 -15.43 2.53 -13.18
C GLN A 49 -14.35 1.45 -13.27
N SER A 50 -13.96 1.15 -14.50
CA SER A 50 -12.86 0.24 -14.81
C SER A 50 -11.55 1.01 -14.89
N VAL A 51 -10.59 0.69 -14.04
CA VAL A 51 -9.26 1.33 -14.00
C VAL A 51 -8.17 0.29 -14.18
N THR A 52 -7.28 0.53 -15.13
CA THR A 52 -6.13 -0.36 -15.36
C THR A 52 -4.92 0.11 -14.56
N LEU A 53 -4.51 -0.71 -13.60
CA LEU A 53 -3.20 -0.61 -12.97
C LEU A 53 -2.15 -1.16 -13.95
N PRO A 54 -1.15 -0.35 -14.37
CA PRO A 54 -0.08 -0.85 -15.22
C PRO A 54 0.82 -1.82 -14.46
N PRO A 55 1.68 -2.59 -15.15
CA PRO A 55 2.70 -3.41 -14.51
C PRO A 55 3.80 -2.55 -13.84
N PRO A 56 4.69 -3.18 -13.04
CA PRO A 56 5.85 -2.52 -12.46
C PRO A 56 6.74 -1.86 -13.51
N THR A 57 7.33 -0.71 -13.15
CA THR A 57 8.22 0.05 -14.01
C THR A 57 9.49 -0.73 -14.34
N LEU A 58 9.99 -1.50 -13.38
CA LEU A 58 11.17 -2.34 -13.52
C LEU A 58 10.77 -3.81 -13.64
N ALA A 59 11.12 -4.42 -14.77
CA ALA A 59 11.12 -5.88 -14.88
C ALA A 59 12.31 -6.46 -14.11
N ALA A 60 12.20 -7.74 -13.73
CA ALA A 60 13.16 -8.43 -12.86
C ALA A 60 14.58 -8.52 -13.43
N ASP A 61 14.75 -8.49 -14.76
CA ASP A 61 15.98 -8.83 -15.47
C ASP A 61 16.72 -7.63 -16.10
N LEU A 62 16.29 -6.40 -15.79
CA LEU A 62 16.89 -5.20 -16.36
C LEU A 62 18.29 -4.92 -15.80
N ASP A 63 19.24 -4.62 -16.68
CA ASP A 63 20.56 -4.08 -16.31
C ASP A 63 20.47 -2.65 -15.75
N SER A 64 21.58 -2.17 -15.17
CA SER A 64 21.64 -0.87 -14.48
C SER A 64 21.25 0.30 -15.38
N ASP A 65 21.73 0.30 -16.63
CA ASP A 65 21.43 1.36 -17.60
C ASP A 65 19.95 1.34 -18.01
N ALA A 66 19.38 0.16 -18.23
CA ALA A 66 17.97 -0.04 -18.54
C ALA A 66 17.08 0.39 -17.38
N GLN A 67 17.43 0.02 -16.14
CA GLN A 67 16.73 0.47 -14.94
C GLN A 67 16.73 1.99 -14.84
N GLN A 68 17.90 2.63 -14.98
CA GLN A 68 18.00 4.09 -14.90
C GLN A 68 17.19 4.79 -16.01
N ARG A 69 17.20 4.25 -17.24
CA ARG A 69 16.37 4.77 -18.35
C ARG A 69 14.87 4.69 -18.03
N ARG A 70 14.41 3.63 -17.36
CA ARG A 70 12.99 3.45 -16.96
C ARG A 70 12.59 4.35 -15.79
N ILE A 71 13.48 4.58 -14.83
CA ILE A 71 13.22 5.42 -13.66
C ILE A 71 13.22 6.92 -14.03
N THR A 72 14.11 7.35 -14.92
CA THR A 72 14.36 8.77 -15.21
C THR A 72 13.10 9.58 -15.54
N PRO A 73 12.15 9.12 -16.38
CA PRO A 73 10.90 9.84 -16.65
C PRO A 73 10.05 10.08 -15.39
N LEU A 74 10.15 9.19 -14.40
CA LEU A 74 9.44 9.30 -13.12
C LEU A 74 10.11 10.26 -12.14
N LEU A 75 11.22 10.92 -12.49
CA LEU A 75 11.92 11.81 -11.57
C LEU A 75 11.50 13.28 -11.69
N ARG A 76 10.80 13.66 -12.77
CA ARG A 76 10.30 15.04 -13.03
C ARG A 76 11.34 16.13 -12.73
N GLY A 77 12.50 16.06 -13.39
CA GLY A 77 13.57 17.05 -13.29
C GLY A 77 14.60 16.82 -12.18
N LEU A 78 14.45 15.76 -11.39
CA LEU A 78 15.47 15.34 -10.42
C LEU A 78 16.46 14.38 -11.08
N SER A 79 17.75 14.51 -10.78
CA SER A 79 18.74 13.53 -11.24
C SER A 79 18.60 12.20 -10.50
N PHE A 80 18.98 11.09 -11.14
CA PHE A 80 18.99 9.78 -10.50
C PHE A 80 19.82 9.79 -9.20
N LYS A 81 21.00 10.43 -9.22
CA LYS A 81 21.87 10.56 -8.04
C LYS A 81 21.16 11.25 -6.86
N GLN A 82 20.37 12.29 -7.10
CA GLN A 82 19.64 12.98 -6.04
C GLN A 82 18.46 12.13 -5.52
N PHE A 83 17.80 11.38 -6.40
CA PHE A 83 16.72 10.46 -6.05
C PHE A 83 17.22 9.27 -5.23
N ALA A 84 18.33 8.67 -5.66
CA ALA A 84 18.96 7.50 -5.08
C ALA A 84 19.91 7.80 -3.91
N ARG A 85 19.91 9.02 -3.36
CA ARG A 85 20.77 9.34 -2.22
C ARG A 85 20.40 8.47 -1.01
N ASP A 86 21.40 7.94 -0.31
CA ASP A 86 21.15 7.25 0.97
C ASP A 86 20.77 8.26 2.05
N SER A 87 19.47 8.43 2.26
CA SER A 87 18.95 9.35 3.27
C SER A 87 17.51 8.99 3.62
N VAL A 88 17.14 9.11 4.90
CA VAL A 88 15.74 9.01 5.34
C VAL A 88 14.87 10.02 4.60
N VAL A 89 15.38 11.23 4.42
CA VAL A 89 14.70 12.33 3.72
C VAL A 89 14.99 12.33 2.22
N ALA A 90 15.48 11.23 1.65
CA ALA A 90 15.60 11.10 0.20
C ALA A 90 14.24 11.33 -0.48
N PRO A 91 14.24 11.85 -1.72
CA PRO A 91 12.99 12.13 -2.41
C PRO A 91 12.07 10.91 -2.48
N VAL A 92 10.77 11.18 -2.38
CA VAL A 92 9.67 10.25 -2.61
C VAL A 92 8.82 10.89 -3.69
N ARG A 93 8.54 10.19 -4.78
CA ARG A 93 7.66 10.71 -5.83
C ARG A 93 6.30 10.07 -5.65
N ILE A 94 5.28 10.92 -5.60
CA ILE A 94 3.89 10.51 -5.42
C ILE A 94 3.11 11.19 -6.54
N TYR A 95 2.43 10.37 -7.32
CA TYR A 95 1.54 10.75 -8.39
C TYR A 95 0.13 10.40 -7.95
N LEU A 96 -0.73 11.41 -7.96
CA LEU A 96 -2.14 11.24 -7.63
C LEU A 96 -3.00 11.75 -8.76
N ARG A 97 -3.85 10.88 -9.28
CA ARG A 97 -4.83 11.21 -10.32
C ARG A 97 -6.23 10.94 -9.78
N TYR A 98 -7.19 11.76 -10.20
CA TYR A 98 -8.59 11.46 -9.94
C TYR A 98 -9.07 10.39 -10.90
N ILE A 99 -9.92 9.51 -10.38
CA ILE A 99 -10.78 8.65 -11.18
C ILE A 99 -12.12 9.40 -11.26
N THR A 100 -12.59 9.64 -12.48
CA THR A 100 -13.87 10.32 -12.74
C THR A 100 -14.81 9.36 -13.46
N ASN A 101 -16.10 9.42 -13.14
CA ASN A 101 -17.12 8.72 -13.91
C ASN A 101 -17.45 9.46 -15.23
N GLU A 102 -18.36 8.90 -16.03
CA GLU A 102 -18.81 9.50 -17.30
C GLU A 102 -19.45 10.89 -17.12
N ALA A 103 -20.06 11.15 -15.96
CA ALA A 103 -20.62 12.45 -15.61
C ALA A 103 -19.56 13.48 -15.20
N GLY A 104 -18.28 13.09 -15.09
CA GLY A 104 -17.18 13.93 -14.65
C GLY A 104 -17.07 14.06 -13.13
N ASP A 105 -17.89 13.35 -12.36
CA ASP A 105 -17.80 13.33 -10.90
C ASP A 105 -16.55 12.54 -10.47
N ARG A 106 -15.84 13.06 -9.46
CA ARG A 106 -14.75 12.34 -8.82
C ARG A 106 -15.31 11.16 -8.02
N VAL A 107 -14.86 9.95 -8.36
CA VAL A 107 -15.23 8.71 -7.65
C VAL A 107 -14.05 8.08 -6.91
N GLY A 108 -12.80 8.47 -7.19
CA GLY A 108 -11.67 7.87 -6.50
C GLY A 108 -10.32 8.46 -6.86
N HIS A 109 -9.28 7.75 -6.46
CA HIS A 109 -7.90 8.10 -6.73
C HIS A 109 -7.12 6.93 -7.30
N ASP A 110 -6.27 7.23 -8.28
CA ASP A 110 -5.18 6.38 -8.73
C ASP A 110 -3.88 6.98 -8.17
N VAL A 111 -3.17 6.16 -7.40
CA VAL A 111 -1.98 6.52 -6.64
C VAL A 111 -0.79 5.73 -7.18
N HIS A 112 0.29 6.43 -7.51
CA HIS A 112 1.55 5.82 -7.87
C HIS A 112 2.69 6.47 -7.09
N MET A 113 3.39 5.67 -6.29
CA MET A 113 4.45 6.10 -5.40
C MET A 113 5.74 5.37 -5.70
N ILE A 114 6.86 6.08 -5.77
CA ILE A 114 8.20 5.50 -5.93
C ILE A 114 9.22 6.12 -4.98
N PHE A 115 10.14 5.30 -4.51
CA PHE A 115 11.27 5.70 -3.68
C PHE A 115 12.35 4.61 -3.63
N ILE A 116 13.54 4.94 -3.13
CA ILE A 116 14.64 3.99 -2.94
C ILE A 116 14.90 3.74 -1.45
N ILE A 117 15.22 2.50 -1.10
CA ILE A 117 15.75 2.06 0.20
C ILE A 117 17.12 1.44 -0.04
N HIS A 118 18.13 1.84 0.74
CA HIS A 118 19.51 1.31 0.65
C HIS A 118 19.65 0.06 1.51
N GLU A 119 19.04 -1.02 1.04
CA GLU A 119 19.10 -2.35 1.63
C GLU A 119 19.03 -3.39 0.51
N SER A 120 19.60 -4.57 0.75
CA SER A 120 19.45 -5.69 -0.16
C SER A 120 17.98 -6.12 -0.24
N LEU A 121 17.54 -6.65 -1.39
CA LEU A 121 16.21 -7.24 -1.51
C LEU A 121 16.02 -8.38 -0.50
N GLN A 122 17.08 -9.12 -0.19
CA GLN A 122 17.03 -10.19 0.79
C GLN A 122 16.72 -9.66 2.21
N THR A 123 17.34 -8.56 2.61
CA THR A 123 17.06 -7.88 3.89
C THR A 123 15.64 -7.33 3.87
N PHE A 124 15.25 -6.63 2.80
CA PHE A 124 13.89 -6.14 2.62
C PHE A 124 12.86 -7.27 2.76
N SER A 125 13.22 -8.49 2.35
CA SER A 125 12.37 -9.68 2.45
C SER A 125 12.41 -10.44 3.77
N ASP A 126 13.19 -10.00 4.76
CA ASP A 126 13.36 -10.75 6.00
C ASP A 126 12.08 -10.70 6.85
N GLN A 127 11.67 -11.87 7.35
CA GLN A 127 10.50 -12.04 8.18
C GLN A 127 10.55 -11.24 9.49
N ASN A 128 11.76 -11.03 10.00
CA ASN A 128 11.98 -10.26 11.21
C ASN A 128 11.64 -8.78 11.00
N ILE A 129 11.83 -8.27 9.79
CA ILE A 129 11.50 -6.89 9.44
C ILE A 129 10.00 -6.74 9.28
N ALA A 130 9.34 -7.71 8.68
CA ALA A 130 7.89 -7.81 8.66
C ALA A 130 7.25 -7.79 10.07
N LYS A 131 7.78 -8.59 11.02
CA LYS A 131 7.33 -8.55 12.43
C LYS A 131 7.65 -7.24 13.15
N ARG A 132 8.77 -6.58 12.84
CA ARG A 132 9.12 -5.24 13.34
C ARG A 132 8.24 -4.14 12.73
N LEU A 133 7.73 -4.38 11.52
CA LEU A 133 6.87 -3.46 10.81
C LEU A 133 5.41 -3.57 11.26
N SER A 134 4.94 -4.77 11.57
CA SER A 134 3.59 -5.06 12.09
C SER A 134 3.32 -4.52 13.50
N GLY A 135 4.37 -4.19 14.26
CA GLY A 135 4.23 -3.65 15.61
C GLY A 135 3.93 -4.70 16.68
N GLU A 136 4.12 -6.00 16.41
CA GLU A 136 3.97 -7.07 17.42
C GLU A 136 4.91 -6.94 18.64
N ALA A 137 5.80 -5.94 18.66
CA ALA A 137 6.72 -5.65 19.76
C ALA A 137 6.41 -4.35 20.55
N SER A 138 5.31 -3.65 20.28
CA SER A 138 4.97 -2.40 21.00
C SER A 138 3.68 -2.53 21.82
N ASP A 139 3.81 -2.45 23.15
CA ASP A 139 2.74 -2.34 24.16
C ASP A 139 1.87 -1.06 24.05
N ASP A 140 1.96 -0.31 22.95
CA ASP A 140 1.20 0.93 22.76
C ASP A 140 -0.18 0.63 22.14
N ALA A 141 -1.19 0.66 23.01
CA ALA A 141 -2.60 0.42 22.75
C ALA A 141 -3.30 1.53 21.92
N THR A 142 -2.78 1.86 20.74
CA THR A 142 -3.50 2.66 19.73
C THR A 142 -3.85 1.78 18.54
N ALA A 143 -5.05 1.20 18.61
CA ALA A 143 -5.56 0.10 17.80
C ALA A 143 -5.62 0.39 16.28
N GLN A 144 -4.66 -0.17 15.55
CA GLN A 144 -4.89 -0.74 14.22
C GLN A 144 -4.83 -2.26 14.41
N THR A 145 -5.97 -2.93 14.40
CA THR A 145 -6.04 -4.39 14.55
C THR A 145 -6.13 -5.02 13.18
N SER A 146 -5.03 -5.66 12.75
CA SER A 146 -5.08 -6.64 11.66
C SER A 146 -4.93 -8.03 12.24
N SER A 147 -5.92 -8.90 12.03
CA SER A 147 -5.91 -10.28 12.50
C SER A 147 -5.98 -11.25 11.33
N ASP A 148 -5.31 -12.40 11.49
CA ASP A 148 -5.54 -13.55 10.61
C ASP A 148 -7.02 -13.91 10.61
N VAL A 149 -7.52 -14.27 9.44
CA VAL A 149 -8.92 -14.65 9.26
C VAL A 149 -9.03 -16.16 9.49
N SER A 150 -10.00 -16.58 10.30
CA SER A 150 -10.23 -18.00 10.57
C SER A 150 -10.64 -18.74 9.30
N ALA A 151 -10.27 -20.02 9.20
CA ALA A 151 -10.70 -20.87 8.09
C ALA A 151 -12.23 -20.92 7.94
N GLU A 152 -12.96 -20.90 9.07
CA GLU A 152 -14.42 -20.85 9.09
C GLU A 152 -14.98 -19.58 8.43
N THR A 153 -14.34 -18.43 8.65
CA THR A 153 -14.74 -17.16 8.02
C THR A 153 -14.45 -17.19 6.52
N LEU A 154 -13.33 -17.77 6.10
CA LEU A 154 -13.01 -17.91 4.68
C LEU A 154 -13.99 -18.86 3.97
N GLN A 155 -14.32 -19.98 4.62
CA GLN A 155 -15.27 -20.96 4.09
C GLN A 155 -16.68 -20.37 3.96
N SER A 156 -17.14 -19.55 4.92
CA SER A 156 -18.44 -18.89 4.83
C SER A 156 -18.52 -17.86 3.70
N LEU A 157 -17.37 -17.36 3.24
CA LEU A 157 -17.23 -16.49 2.07
C LEU A 157 -17.01 -17.26 0.75
N GLY A 158 -17.02 -18.60 0.80
CA GLY A 158 -16.77 -19.47 -0.36
C GLY A 158 -15.30 -19.54 -0.80
N ILE A 159 -14.36 -19.30 0.12
CA ILE A 159 -12.92 -19.31 -0.13
C ILE A 159 -12.34 -20.59 0.48
N ASP A 160 -12.17 -21.63 -0.35
CA ASP A 160 -11.81 -22.97 0.11
C ASP A 160 -10.29 -23.27 0.12
N ASP A 161 -9.51 -22.63 -0.74
CA ASP A 161 -8.04 -22.74 -0.78
C ASP A 161 -7.46 -21.58 -1.60
N ALA A 162 -6.51 -20.85 -1.04
CA ALA A 162 -5.87 -19.73 -1.72
C ALA A 162 -4.40 -19.99 -2.08
N GLY A 163 -3.87 -21.16 -1.72
CA GLY A 163 -2.46 -21.51 -1.89
C GLY A 163 -1.53 -20.80 -0.89
N PRO A 164 -0.26 -21.23 -0.81
CA PRO A 164 0.69 -20.76 0.21
C PRO A 164 1.11 -19.29 0.05
N GLU A 165 0.88 -18.73 -1.12
CA GLU A 165 1.25 -17.36 -1.50
C GLU A 165 0.15 -16.33 -1.26
N VAL A 166 -1.05 -16.79 -0.92
CA VAL A 166 -2.21 -15.92 -0.68
C VAL A 166 -2.63 -16.01 0.78
N ARG A 167 -2.92 -14.85 1.35
CA ARG A 167 -3.37 -14.72 2.72
C ARG A 167 -4.50 -13.71 2.79
N TYR A 168 -5.31 -13.85 3.82
CA TYR A 168 -6.44 -12.97 4.07
C TYR A 168 -6.29 -12.31 5.43
N ARG A 169 -6.63 -11.02 5.49
CA ARG A 169 -6.59 -10.25 6.74
C ARG A 169 -7.81 -9.37 6.91
N ASN A 170 -8.39 -9.48 8.09
CA ASN A 170 -9.30 -8.45 8.56
C ASN A 170 -8.48 -7.20 8.86
N VAL A 171 -8.99 -6.07 8.39
CA VAL A 171 -8.36 -4.78 8.57
C VAL A 171 -9.34 -3.79 9.17
N GLU A 172 -8.89 -3.07 10.17
CA GLU A 172 -9.56 -1.88 10.70
C GLU A 172 -8.54 -0.74 10.76
N PHE A 173 -8.76 0.31 9.97
CA PHE A 173 -7.83 1.44 9.93
C PHE A 173 -8.52 2.78 9.72
N GLU A 174 -7.88 3.85 10.18
CA GLU A 174 -8.35 5.21 9.99
C GLU A 174 -7.66 5.87 8.79
N LEU A 175 -8.48 6.28 7.83
CA LEU A 175 -8.13 7.11 6.70
C LEU A 175 -8.17 8.59 7.10
N LEU A 176 -6.96 9.19 7.17
CA LEU A 176 -6.74 10.63 7.40
C LEU A 176 -7.42 11.16 8.68
N ASP A 177 -7.54 10.30 9.70
CA ASP A 177 -8.18 10.57 10.99
C ASP A 177 -9.66 11.02 10.87
N LYS A 178 -10.31 10.67 9.75
CA LYS A 178 -11.69 11.09 9.43
C LYS A 178 -12.63 9.94 9.12
N ILE A 179 -12.12 8.91 8.48
CA ILE A 179 -12.90 7.76 8.02
C ILE A 179 -12.28 6.51 8.61
N GLN A 180 -13.02 5.72 9.35
CA GLN A 180 -12.60 4.38 9.71
C GLN A 180 -13.08 3.41 8.62
N LEU A 181 -12.18 2.53 8.18
CA LEU A 181 -12.43 1.48 7.22
C LEU A 181 -12.29 0.13 7.91
N THR A 182 -13.28 -0.73 7.70
CA THR A 182 -13.28 -2.13 8.11
C THR A 182 -13.44 -2.99 6.88
N GLY A 183 -12.61 -4.01 6.70
CA GLY A 183 -12.72 -4.88 5.54
C GLY A 183 -11.86 -6.12 5.63
N LEU A 184 -11.95 -6.94 4.58
CA LEU A 184 -11.12 -8.13 4.40
C LEU A 184 -10.25 -7.93 3.17
N LEU A 185 -8.93 -7.98 3.37
CA LEU A 185 -7.96 -7.92 2.27
C LEU A 185 -7.55 -9.33 1.86
N ARG A 186 -7.52 -9.58 0.55
CA ARG A 186 -6.75 -10.64 -0.08
C ARG A 186 -5.37 -10.09 -0.42
N ILE A 187 -4.34 -10.78 0.02
CA ILE A 187 -2.94 -10.42 -0.19
C ILE A 187 -2.27 -11.59 -0.90
N ALA A 188 -1.76 -11.38 -2.10
CA ALA A 188 -0.99 -12.38 -2.86
C ALA A 188 0.45 -11.91 -2.99
N GLN A 189 1.40 -12.80 -2.71
CA GLN A 189 2.82 -12.49 -2.78
C GLN A 189 3.50 -13.34 -3.84
N GLN A 190 4.40 -12.70 -4.57
CA GLN A 190 5.27 -13.34 -5.54
C GLN A 190 6.69 -12.82 -5.34
N SER A 191 7.70 -13.68 -5.51
CA SER A 191 9.08 -13.32 -5.25
C SER A 191 10.02 -14.01 -6.24
N SER A 192 11.06 -13.28 -6.65
CA SER A 192 12.14 -13.74 -7.51
C SER A 192 13.50 -13.31 -6.92
N ALA A 193 14.60 -13.67 -7.58
CA ALA A 193 15.94 -13.28 -7.13
C ALA A 193 16.16 -11.76 -7.10
N THR A 194 15.39 -11.00 -7.90
CA THR A 194 15.60 -9.56 -8.12
C THR A 194 14.36 -8.72 -7.89
N GLN A 195 13.21 -9.33 -7.63
CA GLN A 195 11.97 -8.59 -7.40
C GLN A 195 11.02 -9.34 -6.46
N ASN A 196 10.43 -8.60 -5.53
CA ASN A 196 9.23 -9.03 -4.81
C ASN A 196 8.04 -8.21 -5.26
N ARG A 197 6.87 -8.84 -5.31
CA ARG A 197 5.59 -8.18 -5.51
C ARG A 197 4.58 -8.65 -4.48
N ILE A 198 3.76 -7.72 -4.03
CA ILE A 198 2.60 -7.97 -3.19
C ILE A 198 1.41 -7.33 -3.88
N ASP A 199 0.43 -8.12 -4.26
CA ASP A 199 -0.86 -7.68 -4.75
C ASP A 199 -1.87 -7.68 -3.60
N VAL A 200 -2.65 -6.61 -3.48
CA VAL A 200 -3.65 -6.44 -2.42
C VAL A 200 -4.97 -6.04 -3.05
N SER A 201 -6.05 -6.71 -2.65
CA SER A 201 -7.42 -6.37 -3.06
C SER A 201 -8.39 -6.56 -1.91
N LEU A 202 -9.49 -5.81 -1.89
CA LEU A 202 -10.62 -6.16 -1.02
C LEU A 202 -11.28 -7.46 -1.50
N VAL A 203 -11.75 -8.25 -0.55
CA VAL A 203 -12.63 -9.40 -0.83
C VAL A 203 -14.05 -8.88 -0.99
N GLU A 204 -14.58 -8.92 -2.21
CA GLU A 204 -15.89 -8.32 -2.54
C GLU A 204 -17.06 -8.99 -1.80
N THR A 205 -16.96 -10.29 -1.50
CA THR A 205 -17.99 -11.03 -0.76
C THR A 205 -18.02 -10.71 0.74
N PHE A 206 -17.03 -9.97 1.25
CA PHE A 206 -16.97 -9.55 2.64
C PHE A 206 -17.77 -8.26 2.87
N ASP A 207 -18.32 -8.09 4.07
CA ASP A 207 -19.03 -6.88 4.51
C ASP A 207 -18.04 -5.73 4.81
N ASN A 208 -17.43 -5.21 3.75
CA ASN A 208 -16.50 -4.10 3.81
C ASN A 208 -17.28 -2.80 4.08
N ARG A 209 -16.86 -2.04 5.09
CA ARG A 209 -17.58 -0.85 5.57
C ARG A 209 -16.66 0.32 5.84
N TRP A 210 -17.26 1.49 5.83
CA TRP A 210 -16.64 2.72 6.32
C TRP A 210 -17.56 3.43 7.32
N ARG A 211 -16.99 4.23 8.22
CA ARG A 211 -17.74 5.16 9.10
C ARG A 211 -16.93 6.41 9.41
N PHE A 212 -17.58 7.49 9.80
CA PHE A 212 -16.86 8.68 10.29
C PHE A 212 -16.24 8.44 11.67
N THR A 213 -15.01 8.92 11.88
CA THR A 213 -14.29 8.80 13.17
C THR A 213 -14.70 9.88 14.17
N ASP A 214 -15.19 11.02 13.70
CA ASP A 214 -15.54 12.17 14.54
C ASP A 214 -16.89 12.06 15.23
N GLY A 215 -17.51 10.87 15.19
CA GLY A 215 -18.75 10.59 15.91
C GLY A 215 -19.92 11.48 15.49
N ARG A 216 -19.89 12.05 14.28
CA ARG A 216 -21.06 12.70 13.67
C ARG A 216 -22.16 11.66 13.46
N GLU A 217 -22.89 11.35 14.53
CA GLU A 217 -24.28 10.96 14.46
C GLU A 217 -25.06 12.22 14.19
N SER A 218 -25.56 12.41 12.98
CA SER A 218 -26.69 13.31 12.76
C SER A 218 -27.16 13.27 11.30
N ASP A 219 -28.46 13.01 11.20
CA ASP A 219 -29.38 13.38 10.13
C ASP A 219 -29.40 12.51 8.87
N ALA A 220 -30.41 11.60 8.86
CA ALA A 220 -31.09 10.95 7.73
C ALA A 220 -30.26 10.20 6.67
N THR A 221 -28.92 10.29 6.68
CA THR A 221 -28.06 9.89 5.55
C THR A 221 -26.99 8.85 5.90
N GLY A 222 -26.95 8.39 7.16
CA GLY A 222 -26.06 7.35 7.67
C GLY A 222 -24.64 7.84 7.97
N SER A 223 -24.16 7.58 9.20
CA SER A 223 -22.78 7.85 9.66
C SER A 223 -21.75 6.81 9.17
N SER A 224 -22.22 5.84 8.40
CA SER A 224 -21.47 4.71 7.84
C SER A 224 -22.04 4.28 6.49
N GLY A 225 -21.31 3.42 5.78
CA GLY A 225 -21.79 2.80 4.55
C GLY A 225 -20.92 1.63 4.13
N GLU A 226 -21.36 0.93 3.08
CA GLU A 226 -20.58 -0.09 2.40
C GLU A 226 -19.36 0.55 1.73
N TYR A 227 -18.25 -0.21 1.68
CA TYR A 227 -17.03 0.21 1.03
C TYR A 227 -16.60 -0.82 -0.01
N SER A 228 -16.64 -0.43 -1.28
CA SER A 228 -15.99 -1.14 -2.37
C SER A 228 -14.84 -0.31 -2.93
N GLY A 229 -13.88 -0.95 -3.59
CA GLY A 229 -12.87 -0.27 -4.38
C GLY A 229 -11.58 0.05 -3.62
N PHE A 230 -10.83 -0.98 -3.26
CA PHE A 230 -9.40 -0.85 -3.00
C PHE A 230 -8.69 -2.03 -3.64
N GLN A 231 -7.74 -1.74 -4.52
CA GLN A 231 -6.85 -2.73 -5.10
C GLN A 231 -5.55 -2.07 -5.51
N GLY A 232 -4.46 -2.79 -5.37
CA GLY A 232 -3.15 -2.30 -5.74
C GLY A 232 -2.09 -3.38 -5.67
N TRP A 233 -0.87 -2.95 -5.96
CA TRP A 233 0.32 -3.76 -5.79
C TRP A 233 1.48 -2.89 -5.30
N LEU A 234 2.45 -3.55 -4.67
CA LEU A 234 3.75 -2.98 -4.36
C LEU A 234 4.83 -3.92 -4.84
N THR A 235 5.89 -3.36 -5.40
CA THR A 235 7.10 -4.08 -5.75
C THR A 235 8.32 -3.50 -5.06
N ALA A 236 9.24 -4.37 -4.68
CA ALA A 236 10.61 -4.01 -4.38
C ALA A 236 11.51 -4.72 -5.38
N THR A 237 12.27 -3.95 -6.18
CA THR A 237 13.16 -4.48 -7.21
C THR A 237 14.61 -4.11 -6.87
N SER A 238 15.51 -5.08 -6.88
CA SER A 238 16.95 -4.87 -6.72
C SER A 238 17.48 -3.92 -7.80
N LEU A 239 18.25 -2.91 -7.38
CA LEU A 239 18.91 -1.99 -8.31
C LEU A 239 20.29 -2.53 -8.70
N ALA A 240 20.50 -2.77 -9.99
CA ALA A 240 21.75 -3.31 -10.49
C ALA A 240 22.90 -2.31 -10.25
N GLY A 241 23.98 -2.80 -9.62
CA GLY A 241 25.15 -1.99 -9.26
C GLY A 241 25.02 -1.22 -7.95
N MET A 242 23.95 -1.43 -7.18
CA MET A 242 23.75 -0.81 -5.86
C MET A 242 23.18 -1.81 -4.86
N ASP A 243 23.57 -1.71 -3.59
CA ASP A 243 22.89 -2.46 -2.51
C ASP A 243 21.64 -1.70 -2.06
N ALA A 244 20.65 -1.67 -2.95
CA ALA A 244 19.43 -0.90 -2.78
C ALA A 244 18.26 -1.53 -3.54
N VAL A 245 17.04 -1.26 -3.06
CA VAL A 245 15.80 -1.61 -3.73
C VAL A 245 15.06 -0.37 -4.21
N PHE A 246 14.54 -0.43 -5.43
CA PHE A 246 13.52 0.47 -5.94
C PHE A 246 12.16 -0.03 -5.49
N VAL A 247 11.48 0.78 -4.66
CA VAL A 247 10.12 0.49 -4.20
C VAL A 247 9.15 1.28 -5.06
N GLU A 248 8.21 0.57 -5.67
CA GLU A 248 7.08 1.13 -6.42
C GLU A 248 5.79 0.58 -5.83
N ALA A 249 4.82 1.45 -5.58
CA ALA A 249 3.48 1.08 -5.17
C ALA A 249 2.47 1.74 -6.09
N ARG A 250 1.49 0.98 -6.57
CA ARG A 250 0.35 1.48 -7.31
C ARG A 250 -0.94 0.94 -6.73
N PHE A 251 -1.89 1.82 -6.47
CA PHE A 251 -3.18 1.40 -5.98
C PHE A 251 -4.26 2.38 -6.40
N VAL A 252 -5.46 1.86 -6.52
CA VAL A 252 -6.66 2.62 -6.72
C VAL A 252 -7.51 2.53 -5.47
N MET A 253 -8.15 3.63 -5.12
CA MET A 253 -9.10 3.67 -4.01
C MET A 253 -10.36 4.44 -4.38
N HIS A 254 -11.50 3.89 -3.99
CA HIS A 254 -12.79 4.56 -4.05
C HIS A 254 -12.83 5.65 -2.99
N GLU A 255 -13.34 6.81 -3.36
CA GLU A 255 -13.65 7.89 -2.43
C GLU A 255 -15.16 8.17 -2.51
N PRO A 256 -15.98 7.51 -1.67
CA PRO A 256 -17.39 7.84 -1.55
C PRO A 256 -17.60 9.35 -1.43
N LYS A 257 -18.50 9.91 -2.24
CA LYS A 257 -18.82 11.36 -2.28
C LYS A 257 -19.07 11.98 -0.90
N ARG A 258 -19.56 11.17 0.03
CA ARG A 258 -19.87 11.54 1.42
C ARG A 258 -18.64 11.81 2.30
N TRP A 259 -17.48 11.18 2.04
CA TRP A 259 -16.33 11.24 2.96
C TRP A 259 -15.83 12.66 3.22
N PHE A 260 -15.72 13.45 2.15
CA PHE A 260 -15.10 14.77 2.22
C PHE A 260 -15.91 15.86 1.51
N ALA A 261 -17.19 15.59 1.24
CA ALA A 261 -18.13 16.50 0.57
C ALA A 261 -17.55 17.13 -0.73
N GLY A 262 -16.82 16.33 -1.51
CA GLY A 262 -16.16 16.78 -2.75
C GLY A 262 -14.87 17.60 -2.58
N SER A 263 -14.45 17.92 -1.35
CA SER A 263 -13.21 18.67 -1.10
C SER A 263 -11.97 17.90 -1.56
N ASN A 264 -10.88 18.60 -1.88
CA ASN A 264 -9.62 17.97 -2.32
C ASN A 264 -8.79 17.41 -1.14
N TYR A 265 -9.46 16.90 -0.10
CA TYR A 265 -8.83 16.51 1.16
C TYR A 265 -7.82 15.37 1.00
N VAL A 266 -8.22 14.27 0.34
CA VAL A 266 -7.33 13.14 0.04
C VAL A 266 -6.11 13.63 -0.75
N ARG A 267 -6.32 14.40 -1.81
CA ARG A 267 -5.22 14.94 -2.63
C ARG A 267 -4.24 15.83 -1.86
N SER A 268 -4.71 16.50 -0.82
CA SER A 268 -3.88 17.41 -0.03
C SER A 268 -3.12 16.69 1.08
N LYS A 269 -3.69 15.60 1.64
CA LYS A 269 -3.16 14.94 2.85
C LYS A 269 -2.49 13.60 2.58
N LEU A 270 -3.02 12.80 1.66
CA LEU A 270 -2.47 11.48 1.32
C LEU A 270 -0.98 11.55 0.93
N PRO A 271 -0.51 12.51 0.10
CA PRO A 271 0.91 12.57 -0.26
C PRO A 271 1.84 12.80 0.94
N LEU A 272 1.42 13.63 1.91
CA LEU A 272 2.22 13.90 3.12
C LEU A 272 2.36 12.63 3.96
N VAL A 273 1.26 11.91 4.09
CA VAL A 273 1.17 10.70 4.89
C VAL A 273 1.96 9.54 4.25
N LEU A 274 1.89 9.38 2.93
CA LEU A 274 2.73 8.43 2.17
C LEU A 274 4.21 8.78 2.24
N GLN A 275 4.55 10.07 2.17
CA GLN A 275 5.93 10.53 2.31
C GLN A 275 6.51 10.20 3.69
N GLU A 276 5.73 10.39 4.76
CA GLU A 276 6.18 10.04 6.10
C GLU A 276 6.34 8.53 6.25
N ALA A 277 5.42 7.72 5.70
CA ALA A 277 5.56 6.27 5.73
C ALA A 277 6.84 5.76 5.04
N ALA A 278 7.22 6.33 3.89
CA ALA A 278 8.51 5.99 3.27
C ALA A 278 9.72 6.42 4.12
N ARG A 279 9.63 7.55 4.83
CA ARG A 279 10.70 7.98 5.75
C ARG A 279 10.80 7.04 6.94
N ASP A 280 9.67 6.66 7.55
CA ASP A 280 9.63 5.74 8.67
C ASP A 280 10.16 4.37 8.29
N LEU A 281 9.79 3.86 7.12
CA LEU A 281 10.34 2.62 6.59
C LEU A 281 11.87 2.70 6.47
N ARG A 282 12.42 3.77 5.87
CA ARG A 282 13.87 3.99 5.80
C ARG A 282 14.54 4.12 7.17
N ARG A 283 13.89 4.78 8.14
CA ARG A 283 14.41 4.89 9.52
C ARG A 283 14.55 3.51 10.16
N ARG A 284 13.54 2.65 9.98
CA ARG A 284 13.53 1.29 10.55
C ARG A 284 14.66 0.42 9.99
N PHE A 285 14.98 0.54 8.70
CA PHE A 285 16.13 -0.15 8.11
C PHE A 285 17.47 0.43 8.62
N LYS A 286 17.60 1.76 8.73
CA LYS A 286 18.83 2.37 9.28
C LYS A 286 19.09 2.09 10.76
N ALA A 287 18.04 1.81 11.54
CA ALA A 287 18.16 1.56 12.97
C ALA A 287 18.92 0.24 13.29
N GLY A 288 19.16 -0.61 12.29
CA GLY A 288 19.85 -1.89 12.48
C GLY A 288 19.04 -2.90 13.28
N PRO A 289 19.57 -4.13 13.48
CA PRO A 289 19.01 -5.11 14.40
C PRO A 289 18.87 -4.58 15.83
#